data_AF-A0A976H4W6-F1
#
_entry.id   AF-A0A976H4W6-F1
#
_cell.length_a   1.000
_cell.length_b   1.000
_cell.length_c   1.000
_cell.angle_alpha   90.00
_cell.angle_beta   90.00
_cell.angle_gamma   90.00
#
_symmetry.space_group_name_H-M   'P 1'
#
loop_
_entity.id
_entity.type
_entity.pdbx_description
1 polymer ?
#
loop_
_entity_poly.entity_id
_entity_poly.type
_entity_poly.pdbx_seq_one_letter_code
_entity_poly.pdbx_strand_id
1 'polypeptide(L)'
;MRIESRALLLVCLLVNAWACQNKSQQSLAVSGIYPQEKCVARLTEVIVYDIFSPPVASRLYAYANLAYYEAQRPAYPSAPAFLPQLKGFKPLPALPDSQSIHPELAGLVAFYRVSTALVFSKDSIRQTAEKAMELFAHLPAAKKSASMAWGEAMAKIILDRAALDHYKETRGMARYSVFPEKGKWEQTPPDYADATEPHWPKILPLLLDSARELAPPPPPAHDLHPGSVYYKELKEVYEQGKKNNPTTDTIARYWDDNPFVTTHTGHLTYANKKTTPVGHWMGIASIVTATASPLLKAKAFALSSAAIFDGFIACWAEKYHSRTIRPVSVIRQVWEPEWNPLLQSNGFGKLIGYPPGFYRHH
;
A
#
# COMPACT_ATOMS: atom_id res chain seq x y z
N MET A 1 -18.69 -66.01 -17.35
CA MET A 1 -19.43 -64.73 -17.42
C MET A 1 -19.48 -63.89 -16.12
N ARG A 2 -18.76 -64.23 -15.02
CA ARG A 2 -18.72 -63.40 -13.79
C ARG A 2 -17.37 -62.69 -13.53
N ILE A 3 -16.35 -62.97 -14.33
CA ILE A 3 -15.00 -62.40 -14.17
C ILE A 3 -14.87 -61.09 -14.96
N GLU A 4 -15.53 -60.97 -16.11
CA GLU A 4 -15.47 -59.79 -16.98
C GLU A 4 -16.12 -58.54 -16.36
N SER A 5 -17.16 -58.71 -15.54
CA SER A 5 -17.84 -57.60 -14.86
C SER A 5 -17.01 -56.96 -13.74
N ARG A 6 -16.09 -57.72 -13.11
CA ARG A 6 -15.17 -57.18 -12.08
C ARG A 6 -14.01 -56.40 -12.70
N ALA A 7 -13.53 -56.83 -13.86
CA ALA A 7 -12.48 -56.12 -14.59
C ALA A 7 -12.99 -54.76 -15.12
N LEU A 8 -14.23 -54.70 -15.62
CA LEU A 8 -14.84 -53.46 -16.09
C LEU A 8 -15.01 -52.42 -14.96
N LEU A 9 -15.42 -52.88 -13.77
CA LEU A 9 -15.60 -52.01 -12.60
C LEU A 9 -14.28 -51.41 -12.10
N LEU A 10 -13.20 -52.20 -12.14
CA LEU A 10 -11.85 -51.74 -11.77
C LEU A 10 -11.30 -50.73 -12.78
N VAL A 11 -11.54 -50.94 -14.07
CA VAL A 11 -11.16 -49.96 -15.12
C VAL A 11 -11.95 -48.66 -14.96
N CYS A 12 -13.26 -48.72 -14.69
CA CYS A 12 -14.07 -47.51 -14.42
C CYS A 12 -13.63 -46.76 -13.15
N LEU A 13 -13.21 -47.47 -12.09
CA LEU A 13 -12.68 -46.85 -10.87
C LEU A 13 -11.31 -46.19 -11.10
N LEU A 14 -10.44 -46.83 -11.89
CA LEU A 14 -9.13 -46.27 -12.24
C LEU A 14 -9.25 -45.05 -13.18
N VAL A 15 -10.18 -45.06 -14.13
CA VAL A 15 -10.45 -43.90 -15.01
C VAL A 15 -11.04 -42.72 -14.23
N ASN A 16 -11.90 -42.97 -13.24
CA ASN A 16 -12.42 -41.92 -12.36
C ASN A 16 -11.36 -41.35 -11.41
N ALA A 17 -10.42 -42.18 -10.94
CA ALA A 17 -9.29 -41.72 -10.13
C ALA A 17 -8.33 -40.83 -10.93
N TRP A 18 -8.06 -41.18 -12.21
CA TRP A 18 -7.25 -40.36 -13.11
C TRP A 18 -7.94 -39.04 -13.50
N ALA A 19 -9.27 -39.06 -13.70
CA ALA A 19 -10.05 -37.86 -13.96
C ALA A 19 -10.10 -36.90 -12.76
N CYS A 20 -10.02 -37.40 -11.53
CA CYS A 20 -9.95 -36.57 -10.32
C CYS A 20 -8.57 -35.93 -10.10
N GLN A 21 -7.48 -36.62 -10.46
CA GLN A 21 -6.12 -36.05 -10.36
C GLN A 21 -5.86 -34.96 -11.42
N ASN A 22 -6.44 -35.07 -12.62
CA ASN A 22 -6.28 -34.05 -13.66
C ASN A 22 -6.99 -32.73 -13.34
N LYS A 23 -8.10 -32.74 -12.59
CA LYS A 23 -8.80 -31.50 -12.20
C LYS A 23 -8.00 -30.61 -11.26
N SER A 24 -7.21 -31.18 -10.35
CA SER A 24 -6.35 -30.39 -9.45
C SER A 24 -5.09 -29.86 -10.13
N GLN A 25 -4.65 -30.49 -11.22
CA GLN A 25 -3.44 -30.10 -11.95
C GLN A 25 -3.73 -29.03 -13.03
N GLN A 26 -4.95 -29.05 -13.61
CA GLN A 26 -5.39 -28.04 -14.58
C GLN A 26 -5.55 -26.63 -14.00
N SER A 27 -5.82 -26.49 -12.70
CA SER A 27 -5.91 -25.17 -12.04
C SER A 27 -4.56 -24.51 -11.78
N LEU A 28 -3.47 -25.28 -11.79
CA LEU A 28 -2.10 -24.78 -11.55
C LEU A 28 -1.36 -24.40 -12.84
N ALA A 29 -1.75 -24.95 -13.99
CA ALA A 29 -1.07 -24.71 -15.27
C ALA A 29 -1.38 -23.34 -15.93
N VAL A 30 -2.22 -22.50 -15.30
CA VAL A 30 -2.78 -21.27 -15.92
C VAL A 30 -2.36 -20.00 -15.16
N SER A 31 -1.43 -20.10 -14.20
CA SER A 31 -0.86 -18.96 -13.46
C SER A 31 0.60 -18.74 -13.78
N GLY A 32 1.05 -17.48 -13.78
CA GLY A 32 2.45 -17.11 -13.98
C GLY A 32 2.76 -16.49 -15.35
N ILE A 33 1.75 -16.21 -16.18
CA ILE A 33 1.95 -15.48 -17.45
C ILE A 33 2.34 -14.03 -17.13
N TYR A 34 1.58 -13.39 -16.24
CA TYR A 34 1.91 -12.06 -15.72
C TYR A 34 1.51 -11.95 -14.25
N PRO A 35 2.43 -12.29 -13.32
CA PRO A 35 2.10 -12.38 -11.91
C PRO A 35 1.94 -10.98 -11.28
N GLN A 36 1.10 -10.88 -10.24
CA GLN A 36 0.65 -9.61 -9.64
C GLN A 36 1.79 -8.68 -9.20
N GLU A 37 2.91 -9.24 -8.77
CA GLU A 37 4.09 -8.53 -8.30
C GLU A 37 4.67 -7.64 -9.39
N LYS A 38 4.55 -8.03 -10.67
CA LYS A 38 4.93 -7.16 -11.80
C LYS A 38 3.99 -5.95 -11.90
N CYS A 39 2.69 -6.14 -11.66
CA CYS A 39 1.72 -5.04 -11.59
C CYS A 39 2.07 -4.08 -10.44
N VAL A 40 2.35 -4.63 -9.25
CA VAL A 40 2.70 -3.87 -8.05
C VAL A 40 4.01 -3.12 -8.24
N ALA A 41 5.07 -3.77 -8.76
CA ALA A 41 6.34 -3.14 -9.06
C ALA A 41 6.20 -1.98 -10.03
N ARG A 42 5.38 -2.16 -11.09
CA ARG A 42 5.11 -1.08 -12.04
C ARG A 42 4.38 0.10 -11.41
N LEU A 43 3.39 -0.17 -10.55
CA LEU A 43 2.73 0.89 -9.79
C LEU A 43 3.72 1.61 -8.86
N THR A 44 4.64 0.89 -8.22
CA THR A 44 5.70 1.49 -7.39
C THR A 44 6.57 2.44 -8.20
N GLU A 45 7.05 2.04 -9.37
CA GLU A 45 7.86 2.90 -10.26
C GLU A 45 7.14 4.20 -10.61
N VAL A 46 5.85 4.11 -10.97
CA VAL A 46 5.04 5.28 -11.30
C VAL A 46 4.78 6.14 -10.06
N ILE A 47 4.57 5.53 -8.89
CA ILE A 47 4.41 6.27 -7.62
C ILE A 47 5.65 7.10 -7.29
N VAL A 48 6.83 6.54 -7.49
CA VAL A 48 8.10 7.23 -7.31
C VAL A 48 8.28 8.33 -8.35
N TYR A 49 7.93 8.05 -9.60
CA TYR A 49 8.05 9.02 -10.70
C TYR A 49 7.11 10.23 -10.52
N ASP A 50 5.86 9.98 -10.14
CA ASP A 50 4.82 10.99 -9.90
C ASP A 50 4.96 11.70 -8.55
N ILE A 51 5.92 11.28 -7.71
CA ILE A 51 6.23 11.88 -6.39
C ILE A 51 4.99 11.89 -5.47
N PHE A 52 4.27 10.76 -5.41
CA PHE A 52 3.12 10.66 -4.51
C PHE A 52 3.58 10.60 -3.04
N SER A 53 2.87 11.35 -2.19
CA SER A 53 3.07 11.29 -0.74
C SER A 53 2.71 9.90 -0.18
N PRO A 54 3.30 9.47 0.95
CA PRO A 54 2.99 8.16 1.53
C PRO A 54 1.49 7.87 1.77
N PRO A 55 0.68 8.81 2.29
CA PRO A 55 -0.77 8.57 2.44
C PRO A 55 -1.44 8.34 1.09
N VAL A 56 -1.13 9.16 0.08
CA VAL A 56 -1.71 9.00 -1.25
C VAL A 56 -1.29 7.68 -1.87
N ALA A 57 0.00 7.32 -1.80
CA ALA A 57 0.49 6.01 -2.26
C ALA A 57 -0.27 4.84 -1.62
N SER A 58 -0.58 4.90 -0.32
CA SER A 58 -1.35 3.86 0.38
C SER A 58 -2.73 3.63 -0.24
N ARG A 59 -3.42 4.71 -0.61
CA ARG A 59 -4.70 4.67 -1.32
C ARG A 59 -4.61 3.98 -2.68
N LEU A 60 -3.54 4.27 -3.44
CA LEU A 60 -3.32 3.69 -4.77
C LEU A 60 -3.12 2.17 -4.67
N TYR A 61 -2.27 1.70 -3.76
CA TYR A 61 -2.04 0.28 -3.56
C TYR A 61 -3.30 -0.45 -3.06
N ALA A 62 -4.03 0.12 -2.09
CA ALA A 62 -5.23 -0.51 -1.54
C ALA A 62 -6.26 -0.79 -2.62
N TYR A 63 -6.63 0.25 -3.39
CA TYR A 63 -7.64 0.09 -4.43
C TYR A 63 -7.19 -0.85 -5.56
N ALA A 64 -5.94 -0.73 -6.04
CA ALA A 64 -5.46 -1.56 -7.14
C ALA A 64 -5.37 -3.05 -6.75
N ASN A 65 -4.90 -3.36 -5.54
CA ASN A 65 -4.79 -4.74 -5.06
C ASN A 65 -6.15 -5.36 -4.70
N LEU A 66 -7.09 -4.59 -4.14
CA LEU A 66 -8.46 -5.05 -3.95
C LEU A 66 -9.14 -5.39 -5.28
N ALA A 67 -8.94 -4.55 -6.31
CA ALA A 67 -9.43 -4.81 -7.66
C ALA A 67 -8.89 -6.12 -8.23
N TYR A 68 -7.58 -6.34 -8.11
CA TYR A 68 -6.92 -7.55 -8.58
C TYR A 68 -7.49 -8.78 -7.88
N TYR A 69 -7.57 -8.77 -6.54
CA TYR A 69 -8.08 -9.89 -5.76
C TYR A 69 -9.50 -10.29 -6.16
N GLU A 70 -10.43 -9.32 -6.20
CA GLU A 70 -11.84 -9.59 -6.52
C GLU A 70 -12.01 -10.11 -7.95
N ALA A 71 -11.20 -9.62 -8.89
CA ALA A 71 -11.24 -10.07 -10.27
C ALA A 71 -10.75 -11.52 -10.47
N GLN A 72 -9.91 -12.05 -9.57
CA GLN A 72 -9.46 -13.44 -9.63
C GLN A 72 -10.46 -14.44 -9.03
N ARG A 73 -11.39 -13.98 -8.19
CA ARG A 73 -12.28 -14.85 -7.41
C ARG A 73 -13.13 -15.84 -8.20
N PRO A 74 -13.53 -15.61 -9.47
CA PRO A 74 -14.32 -16.64 -10.15
C PRO A 74 -13.54 -17.94 -10.38
N ALA A 75 -12.20 -17.90 -10.41
CA ALA A 75 -11.37 -19.12 -10.40
C ALA A 75 -11.28 -19.80 -9.03
N TYR A 76 -11.74 -19.12 -7.97
CA TYR A 76 -11.68 -19.58 -6.58
C TYR A 76 -13.02 -19.31 -5.87
N PRO A 77 -14.11 -20.04 -6.17
CA PRO A 77 -15.44 -19.74 -5.63
C PRO A 77 -15.54 -19.80 -4.10
N SER A 78 -14.65 -20.56 -3.43
CA SER A 78 -14.56 -20.61 -1.97
C SER A 78 -13.79 -19.42 -1.36
N ALA A 79 -13.17 -18.57 -2.17
CA ALA A 79 -12.47 -17.39 -1.70
C ALA A 79 -13.44 -16.32 -1.18
N PRO A 80 -13.20 -15.77 0.02
CA PRO A 80 -14.09 -14.77 0.60
C PRO A 80 -14.15 -13.49 -0.25
N ALA A 81 -15.30 -12.84 -0.25
CA ALA A 81 -15.43 -11.50 -0.79
C ALA A 81 -14.89 -10.48 0.22
N PHE A 82 -13.98 -9.59 -0.18
CA PHE A 82 -13.51 -8.52 0.69
C PHE A 82 -14.39 -7.28 0.60
N LEU A 83 -14.81 -6.86 -0.60
CA LEU A 83 -15.55 -5.59 -0.73
C LEU A 83 -16.82 -5.51 0.14
N PRO A 84 -17.63 -6.58 0.31
CA PRO A 84 -18.78 -6.53 1.20
C PRO A 84 -18.44 -6.42 2.69
N GLN A 85 -17.21 -6.77 3.09
CA GLN A 85 -16.70 -6.61 4.46
C GLN A 85 -16.06 -5.23 4.69
N LEU A 86 -15.87 -4.45 3.62
CA LEU A 86 -15.29 -3.12 3.64
C LEU A 86 -16.36 -2.05 3.44
N LYS A 87 -16.08 -0.84 3.89
CA LYS A 87 -17.03 0.27 3.87
C LYS A 87 -17.14 0.95 2.52
N GLY A 88 -18.39 1.20 2.11
CA GLY A 88 -18.75 2.07 0.99
C GLY A 88 -18.73 1.42 -0.39
N PHE A 89 -18.40 0.14 -0.52
CA PHE A 89 -18.49 -0.54 -1.82
C PHE A 89 -19.94 -0.87 -2.18
N LYS A 90 -20.23 -0.79 -3.48
CA LYS A 90 -21.48 -1.29 -4.04
C LYS A 90 -21.53 -2.82 -3.97
N PRO A 91 -22.72 -3.43 -3.96
CA PRO A 91 -22.86 -4.89 -4.03
C PRO A 91 -22.09 -5.48 -5.22
N LEU A 92 -21.43 -6.60 -4.98
CA LEU A 92 -20.73 -7.34 -6.03
C LEU A 92 -21.73 -8.05 -6.95
N PRO A 93 -21.46 -8.08 -8.27
CA PRO A 93 -22.22 -8.94 -9.20
C PRO A 93 -21.97 -10.43 -8.88
N ALA A 94 -22.84 -11.29 -9.40
CA ALA A 94 -22.64 -12.74 -9.35
C ALA A 94 -21.34 -13.12 -10.06
N LEU A 95 -20.64 -14.14 -9.54
CA LEU A 95 -19.42 -14.65 -10.16
C LEU A 95 -19.75 -15.26 -11.54
N PRO A 96 -18.98 -14.96 -12.59
CA PRO A 96 -19.09 -15.65 -13.87
C PRO A 96 -18.62 -17.12 -13.73
N ASP A 97 -18.93 -17.93 -14.75
CA ASP A 97 -18.40 -19.29 -14.86
C ASP A 97 -16.86 -19.24 -14.86
N SER A 98 -16.24 -20.03 -13.98
CA SER A 98 -14.79 -20.11 -13.82
C SER A 98 -14.08 -20.55 -15.10
N GLN A 99 -14.74 -21.33 -15.96
CA GLN A 99 -14.17 -21.78 -17.23
C GLN A 99 -14.15 -20.68 -18.29
N SER A 100 -15.08 -19.73 -18.19
CA SER A 100 -15.27 -18.64 -19.15
C SER A 100 -14.22 -17.53 -19.04
N ILE A 101 -13.48 -17.47 -17.92
CA ILE A 101 -12.48 -16.42 -17.67
C ILE A 101 -11.09 -16.99 -17.36
N HIS A 102 -10.07 -16.16 -17.56
CA HIS A 102 -8.71 -16.37 -17.11
C HIS A 102 -8.45 -15.45 -15.91
N PRO A 103 -8.19 -15.98 -14.71
CA PRO A 103 -8.12 -15.17 -13.48
C PRO A 103 -7.00 -14.15 -13.53
N GLU A 104 -5.81 -14.53 -14.03
CA GLU A 104 -4.66 -13.63 -14.07
C GLU A 104 -4.89 -12.42 -15.02
N LEU A 105 -5.48 -12.64 -16.20
CA LEU A 105 -5.86 -11.57 -17.12
C LEU A 105 -6.95 -10.66 -16.53
N ALA A 106 -7.98 -11.23 -15.89
CA ALA A 106 -9.02 -10.43 -15.25
C ALA A 106 -8.45 -9.57 -14.12
N GLY A 107 -7.58 -10.13 -13.28
CA GLY A 107 -6.85 -9.42 -12.23
C GLY A 107 -5.98 -8.29 -12.80
N LEU A 108 -5.20 -8.59 -13.85
CA LEU A 108 -4.34 -7.63 -14.53
C LEU A 108 -5.14 -6.43 -15.05
N VAL A 109 -6.25 -6.68 -15.75
CA VAL A 109 -7.13 -5.64 -16.28
C VAL A 109 -7.69 -4.80 -15.13
N ALA A 110 -8.21 -5.44 -14.08
CA ALA A 110 -8.77 -4.72 -12.93
C ALA A 110 -7.74 -3.80 -12.26
N PHE A 111 -6.54 -4.33 -11.98
CA PHE A 111 -5.45 -3.59 -11.35
C PHE A 111 -4.99 -2.41 -12.21
N TYR A 112 -4.72 -2.65 -13.49
CA TYR A 112 -4.19 -1.60 -14.36
C TYR A 112 -5.23 -0.54 -14.70
N ARG A 113 -6.50 -0.91 -14.78
CA ARG A 113 -7.60 0.05 -14.94
C ARG A 113 -7.70 0.99 -13.74
N VAL A 114 -7.65 0.45 -12.52
CA VAL A 114 -7.68 1.24 -11.29
C VAL A 114 -6.45 2.13 -11.17
N SER A 115 -5.25 1.56 -11.30
CA SER A 115 -4.01 2.34 -11.18
C SER A 115 -3.92 3.46 -12.23
N THR A 116 -4.25 3.19 -13.51
CA THR A 116 -4.30 4.21 -14.56
C THR A 116 -5.24 5.37 -14.22
N ALA A 117 -6.37 5.08 -13.56
CA ALA A 117 -7.33 6.12 -13.20
C ALA A 117 -6.83 7.01 -12.06
N LEU A 118 -5.95 6.50 -11.19
CA LEU A 118 -5.53 7.16 -9.95
C LEU A 118 -4.16 7.86 -10.02
N VAL A 119 -3.30 7.49 -10.97
CA VAL A 119 -1.96 8.11 -11.18
C VAL A 119 -2.00 9.31 -12.14
N PHE A 120 -0.93 10.10 -12.17
CA PHE A 120 -0.75 11.18 -13.16
C PHE A 120 -0.15 10.65 -14.46
N SER A 121 0.89 9.82 -14.39
CA SER A 121 1.58 9.23 -15.55
C SER A 121 0.80 8.06 -16.17
N LYS A 122 -0.41 8.33 -16.66
CA LYS A 122 -1.35 7.33 -17.17
C LYS A 122 -0.80 6.50 -18.32
N ASP A 123 -0.10 7.14 -19.25
CA ASP A 123 0.42 6.46 -20.46
C ASP A 123 1.49 5.43 -20.11
N SER A 124 2.27 5.72 -19.06
CA SER A 124 3.27 4.81 -18.49
C SER A 124 2.64 3.49 -18.03
N ILE A 125 1.47 3.56 -17.36
CA ILE A 125 0.73 2.37 -16.93
C ILE A 125 0.04 1.68 -18.12
N ARG A 126 -0.63 2.45 -19.00
CA ARG A 126 -1.35 1.91 -20.17
C ARG A 126 -0.45 1.08 -21.06
N GLN A 127 0.72 1.60 -21.42
CA GLN A 127 1.68 0.89 -22.27
C GLN A 127 2.15 -0.42 -21.62
N THR A 128 2.35 -0.45 -20.30
CA THR A 128 2.70 -1.70 -19.61
C THR A 128 1.54 -2.68 -19.60
N ALA A 129 0.31 -2.20 -19.37
CA ALA A 129 -0.89 -3.04 -19.39
C ALA A 129 -1.12 -3.66 -20.78
N GLU A 130 -0.99 -2.88 -21.85
CA GLU A 130 -1.12 -3.35 -23.24
C GLU A 130 -0.12 -4.46 -23.55
N LYS A 131 1.17 -4.23 -23.30
CA LYS A 131 2.23 -5.25 -23.47
C LYS A 131 2.00 -6.49 -22.63
N ALA A 132 1.49 -6.33 -21.40
CA ALA A 132 1.21 -7.47 -20.54
C ALA A 132 -0.01 -8.27 -21.03
N MET A 133 -1.03 -7.61 -21.59
CA MET A 133 -2.20 -8.26 -22.20
C MET A 133 -1.86 -9.02 -23.49
N GLU A 134 -0.81 -8.63 -24.22
CA GLU A 134 -0.32 -9.36 -25.40
C GLU A 134 0.16 -10.77 -25.05
N LEU A 135 0.67 -11.00 -23.84
CA LEU A 135 1.10 -12.33 -23.38
C LEU A 135 -0.06 -13.34 -23.32
N PHE A 136 -1.30 -12.85 -23.27
CA PHE A 136 -2.52 -13.66 -23.27
C PHE A 136 -3.14 -13.81 -24.68
N ALA A 137 -2.42 -13.47 -25.75
CA ALA A 137 -2.92 -13.57 -27.14
C ALA A 137 -3.28 -14.99 -27.57
N HIS A 138 -2.69 -16.01 -26.94
CA HIS A 138 -2.97 -17.43 -27.19
C HIS A 138 -4.34 -17.89 -26.66
N LEU A 139 -5.01 -17.10 -25.81
CA LEU A 139 -6.33 -17.46 -25.29
C LEU A 139 -7.41 -17.34 -26.37
N PRO A 140 -8.45 -18.22 -26.34
CA PRO A 140 -9.62 -18.06 -27.19
C PRO A 140 -10.25 -16.67 -27.03
N ALA A 141 -10.67 -16.04 -28.14
CA ALA A 141 -11.18 -14.68 -28.15
C ALA A 141 -12.33 -14.45 -27.15
N ALA A 142 -13.25 -15.42 -27.05
CA ALA A 142 -14.35 -15.38 -26.09
C ALA A 142 -13.85 -15.34 -24.63
N LYS A 143 -12.87 -16.19 -24.28
CA LYS A 143 -12.27 -16.23 -22.95
C LYS A 143 -11.51 -14.94 -22.62
N LYS A 144 -10.75 -14.42 -23.59
CA LYS A 144 -10.04 -13.13 -23.44
C LYS A 144 -11.03 -11.98 -23.19
N SER A 145 -12.07 -11.88 -24.02
CA SER A 145 -13.10 -10.84 -23.91
C SER A 145 -13.85 -10.92 -22.57
N ALA A 146 -14.29 -12.11 -22.17
CA ALA A 146 -14.97 -12.32 -20.88
C ALA A 146 -14.07 -11.96 -19.68
N SER A 147 -12.78 -12.32 -19.73
CA SER A 147 -11.81 -11.98 -18.67
C SER A 147 -11.62 -10.47 -18.55
N MET A 148 -11.46 -9.77 -19.68
CA MET A 148 -11.31 -8.32 -19.70
C MET A 148 -12.58 -7.61 -19.21
N ALA A 149 -13.75 -8.05 -19.67
CA ALA A 149 -15.02 -7.48 -19.24
C ALA A 149 -15.24 -7.64 -17.73
N TRP A 150 -14.90 -8.81 -17.18
CA TRP A 150 -14.96 -9.04 -15.73
C TRP A 150 -13.97 -8.15 -14.96
N GLY A 151 -12.73 -8.04 -15.43
CA GLY A 151 -11.73 -7.15 -14.84
C GLY A 151 -12.17 -5.68 -14.82
N GLU A 152 -12.74 -5.20 -15.93
CA GLU A 152 -13.31 -3.84 -16.02
C GLU A 152 -14.49 -3.64 -15.07
N ALA A 153 -15.36 -4.65 -14.90
CA ALA A 153 -16.46 -4.58 -13.94
C ALA A 153 -15.96 -4.44 -12.50
N MET A 154 -14.93 -5.19 -12.11
CA MET A 154 -14.32 -5.08 -10.78
C MET A 154 -13.62 -3.73 -10.58
N ALA A 155 -12.86 -3.27 -11.58
CA ALA A 155 -12.26 -1.94 -11.55
C ALA A 155 -13.31 -0.84 -11.40
N LYS A 156 -14.45 -0.95 -12.07
CA LYS A 156 -15.54 0.01 -11.96
C LYS A 156 -16.08 0.10 -10.53
N ILE A 157 -16.30 -1.02 -9.84
CA ILE A 157 -16.80 -1.01 -8.44
C ILE A 157 -15.80 -0.31 -7.52
N ILE A 158 -14.51 -0.58 -7.71
CA ILE A 158 -13.43 0.05 -6.96
C ILE A 158 -13.37 1.56 -7.24
N LEU A 159 -13.44 1.97 -8.51
CA LEU A 159 -13.37 3.38 -8.89
C LEU A 159 -14.63 4.16 -8.49
N ASP A 160 -15.81 3.54 -8.51
CA ASP A 160 -17.04 4.11 -7.99
C ASP A 160 -16.89 4.44 -6.49
N ARG A 161 -16.28 3.55 -5.69
CA ARG A 161 -15.96 3.82 -4.27
C ARG A 161 -14.87 4.88 -4.11
N ALA A 162 -13.79 4.78 -4.89
CA ALA A 162 -12.68 5.74 -4.85
C ALA A 162 -13.13 7.15 -5.25
N ALA A 163 -14.16 7.30 -6.07
CA ALA A 163 -14.71 8.61 -6.43
C ALA A 163 -15.48 9.28 -5.28
N LEU A 164 -15.90 8.51 -4.27
CA LEU A 164 -16.73 8.96 -3.16
C LEU A 164 -15.97 8.98 -1.82
N ASP A 165 -14.64 8.79 -1.84
CA ASP A 165 -13.84 8.63 -0.62
C ASP A 165 -13.31 9.93 -0.01
N HIS A 166 -13.86 11.07 -0.43
CA HIS A 166 -13.43 12.43 -0.10
C HIS A 166 -12.05 12.86 -0.61
N TYR A 167 -11.34 12.03 -1.40
CA TYR A 167 -10.01 12.42 -1.89
C TYR A 167 -10.04 13.69 -2.75
N LYS A 168 -11.00 13.83 -3.67
CA LYS A 168 -11.09 15.00 -4.57
C LYS A 168 -11.39 16.29 -3.80
N GLU A 169 -12.29 16.21 -2.83
CA GLU A 169 -12.73 17.29 -1.96
C GLU A 169 -11.56 17.82 -1.14
N THR A 170 -10.72 16.93 -0.60
CA THR A 170 -9.54 17.34 0.18
C THR A 170 -8.50 18.11 -0.64
N ARG A 171 -8.48 17.97 -1.98
CA ARG A 171 -7.54 18.71 -2.85
C ARG A 171 -7.85 20.20 -2.93
N GLY A 172 -9.11 20.58 -2.71
CA GLY A 172 -9.56 21.98 -2.72
C GLY A 172 -9.57 22.64 -1.34
N MET A 173 -9.16 21.93 -0.29
CA MET A 173 -9.16 22.46 1.07
C MET A 173 -7.94 23.34 1.35
N ALA A 174 -8.09 24.26 2.29
CA ALA A 174 -7.03 25.19 2.67
C ALA A 174 -5.76 24.46 3.14
N ARG A 175 -4.60 25.06 2.88
CA ARG A 175 -3.33 24.57 3.40
C ARG A 175 -3.31 24.64 4.92
N TYR A 176 -2.43 23.86 5.54
CA TYR A 176 -2.22 23.91 6.98
C TYR A 176 -1.49 25.19 7.37
N SER A 177 -2.09 25.98 8.26
CA SER A 177 -1.48 27.20 8.79
C SER A 177 -0.64 26.87 10.02
N VAL A 178 0.59 27.39 10.05
CA VAL A 178 1.48 27.34 11.21
C VAL A 178 1.37 28.64 11.98
N PHE A 179 1.10 28.54 13.28
CA PHE A 179 1.08 29.68 14.19
C PHE A 179 2.19 29.54 15.23
N PRO A 180 2.75 30.65 15.76
CA PRO A 180 3.73 30.62 16.84
C PRO A 180 3.13 30.07 18.14
N GLU A 181 3.08 28.75 18.27
CA GLU A 181 2.58 28.03 19.44
C GLU A 181 3.69 27.13 20.00
N LYS A 182 4.00 27.27 21.29
CA LYS A 182 5.07 26.51 21.94
C LYS A 182 4.81 25.00 21.85
N GLY A 183 5.81 24.26 21.38
CA GLY A 183 5.73 22.80 21.28
C GLY A 183 4.85 22.28 20.13
N LYS A 184 4.34 23.17 19.27
CA LYS A 184 3.57 22.79 18.08
C LYS A 184 4.45 22.69 16.84
N TRP A 185 4.00 21.87 15.89
CA TRP A 185 4.71 21.61 14.64
C TRP A 185 4.86 22.90 13.84
N GLU A 186 6.07 23.06 13.32
CA GLU A 186 6.49 24.10 12.40
C GLU A 186 7.27 23.46 11.26
N GLN A 187 7.45 24.23 10.19
CA GLN A 187 8.26 23.82 9.05
C GLN A 187 9.72 23.65 9.47
N THR A 188 10.36 22.59 8.99
CA THR A 188 11.75 22.26 9.38
C THR A 188 12.74 22.54 8.25
N PRO A 189 13.99 22.89 8.57
CA PRO A 189 15.05 23.03 7.59
C PRO A 189 15.36 21.70 6.86
N PRO A 190 15.96 21.75 5.65
CA PRO A 190 16.36 22.97 4.93
C PRO A 190 15.23 23.62 4.11
N ASP A 191 14.21 22.85 3.71
CA ASP A 191 13.28 23.29 2.67
C ASP A 191 12.05 24.01 3.20
N TYR A 192 11.79 23.91 4.51
CA TYR A 192 10.61 24.48 5.15
C TYR A 192 9.30 24.16 4.39
N ALA A 193 9.16 22.90 3.96
CA ALA A 193 8.05 22.47 3.11
C ALA A 193 6.68 22.57 3.80
N ASP A 194 5.63 22.75 3.01
CA ASP A 194 4.24 22.73 3.48
C ASP A 194 3.88 21.38 4.13
N ALA A 195 2.93 21.42 5.07
CA ALA A 195 2.44 20.24 5.77
C ALA A 195 1.84 19.22 4.78
N THR A 196 2.32 17.97 4.84
CA THR A 196 1.88 16.91 3.92
C THR A 196 0.51 16.37 4.30
N GLU A 197 -0.47 16.52 3.39
CA GLU A 197 -1.82 15.94 3.48
C GLU A 197 -2.63 16.29 4.75
N PRO A 198 -2.86 17.58 5.08
CA PRO A 198 -3.51 17.98 6.33
C PRO A 198 -4.95 17.52 6.51
N HIS A 199 -5.61 17.20 5.41
CA HIS A 199 -6.98 16.73 5.41
C HIS A 199 -7.10 15.24 5.18
N TRP A 200 -6.00 14.48 5.24
CA TRP A 200 -6.04 13.01 5.18
C TRP A 200 -6.98 12.35 6.20
N PRO A 201 -7.15 12.91 7.43
CA PRO A 201 -8.13 12.37 8.39
C PRO A 201 -9.59 12.44 7.91
N LYS A 202 -9.89 13.16 6.82
CA LYS A 202 -11.22 13.27 6.23
C LYS A 202 -11.50 12.23 5.13
N ILE A 203 -10.47 11.47 4.72
CA ILE A 203 -10.62 10.38 3.75
C ILE A 203 -11.48 9.29 4.39
N LEU A 204 -12.43 8.74 3.64
CA LEU A 204 -13.31 7.69 4.14
C LEU A 204 -12.56 6.35 4.28
N PRO A 205 -12.40 5.79 5.49
CA PRO A 205 -11.70 4.52 5.71
C PRO A 205 -12.36 3.32 5.02
N LEU A 206 -11.60 2.25 4.83
CA LEU A 206 -12.10 0.97 4.33
C LEU A 206 -12.59 0.06 5.45
N LEU A 207 -11.89 0.03 6.59
CA LEU A 207 -12.11 -0.85 7.73
C LEU A 207 -12.61 -0.07 8.96
N LEU A 208 -11.94 1.03 9.30
CA LEU A 208 -12.20 1.82 10.52
C LEU A 208 -13.56 2.54 10.47
N ASP A 209 -14.24 2.64 11.60
CA ASP A 209 -15.47 3.42 11.80
C ASP A 209 -15.20 4.92 11.70
N SER A 210 -14.01 5.34 12.16
CA SER A 210 -13.57 6.73 12.03
C SER A 210 -12.05 6.84 11.99
N ALA A 211 -11.55 7.96 11.48
CA ALA A 211 -10.10 8.23 11.45
C ALA A 211 -9.44 8.25 12.84
N ARG A 212 -10.21 8.37 13.93
CA ARG A 212 -9.70 8.39 15.31
C ARG A 212 -10.11 7.17 16.13
N GLU A 213 -10.61 6.11 15.51
CA GLU A 213 -10.97 4.88 16.21
C GLU A 213 -9.78 4.29 17.00
N LEU A 214 -8.56 4.40 16.44
CA LEU A 214 -7.32 3.93 17.05
C LEU A 214 -6.48 5.08 17.63
N ALA A 215 -7.10 6.14 18.15
CA ALA A 215 -6.37 7.26 18.73
C ALA A 215 -5.51 6.82 19.93
N PRO A 216 -4.20 7.11 19.94
CA PRO A 216 -3.33 6.76 21.06
C PRO A 216 -3.50 7.73 22.24
N PRO A 217 -2.90 7.43 23.40
CA PRO A 217 -2.74 8.42 24.47
C PRO A 217 -2.01 9.68 23.97
N PRO A 218 -2.28 10.85 24.56
CA PRO A 218 -1.62 12.09 24.17
C PRO A 218 -0.10 11.98 24.37
N PRO A 219 0.70 12.61 23.49
CA PRO A 219 2.15 12.66 23.67
C PRO A 219 2.54 13.46 24.93
N PRO A 220 3.76 13.26 25.47
CA PRO A 220 4.25 14.07 26.57
C PRO A 220 4.13 15.56 26.28
N ALA A 221 3.65 16.33 27.27
CA ALA A 221 3.56 17.78 27.16
C ALA A 221 4.94 18.38 26.88
N HIS A 222 5.00 19.41 26.04
CA HIS A 222 6.26 20.09 25.73
C HIS A 222 6.80 20.81 26.98
N ASP A 223 7.70 20.13 27.68
CA ASP A 223 8.27 20.55 28.95
C ASP A 223 9.78 20.39 28.92
N LEU A 224 10.51 21.50 29.02
CA LEU A 224 11.96 21.54 28.97
C LEU A 224 12.62 21.49 30.35
N HIS A 225 11.86 21.29 31.44
CA HIS A 225 12.45 21.10 32.76
C HIS A 225 13.25 19.78 32.79
N PRO A 226 14.50 19.80 33.29
CA PRO A 226 15.27 18.58 33.50
C PRO A 226 14.50 17.58 34.37
N GLY A 227 14.25 16.39 33.83
CA GLY A 227 13.50 15.33 34.53
C GLY A 227 12.11 15.08 33.97
N SER A 228 11.53 16.01 33.21
CA SER A 228 10.26 15.80 32.50
C SER A 228 10.39 14.65 31.49
N VAL A 229 9.26 14.00 31.15
CA VAL A 229 9.24 12.92 30.15
C VAL A 229 9.69 13.45 28.78
N TYR A 230 9.19 14.63 28.39
CA TYR A 230 9.53 15.25 27.11
C TYR A 230 11.03 15.57 27.01
N TYR A 231 11.62 16.15 28.05
CA TYR A 231 13.04 16.48 28.09
C TYR A 231 13.91 15.22 27.98
N LYS A 232 13.52 14.13 28.66
CA LYS A 232 14.24 12.84 28.58
C LYS A 232 14.20 12.26 27.17
N GLU A 233 13.02 12.22 26.52
CA GLU A 233 12.88 11.75 25.14
C GLU A 233 13.65 12.63 24.13
N LEU A 234 13.61 13.96 24.31
CA LEU A 234 14.36 14.88 23.45
C LEU A 234 15.87 14.66 23.60
N LYS A 235 16.33 14.49 24.84
CA LYS A 235 17.75 14.26 25.14
C LYS A 235 18.22 12.93 24.58
N GLU A 236 17.38 11.89 24.63
CA GLU A 236 17.68 10.60 24.00
C GLU A 236 17.91 10.76 22.50
N VAL A 237 17.06 11.48 21.77
CA VAL A 237 17.24 11.74 20.33
C VAL A 237 18.54 12.48 20.06
N TYR A 238 18.85 13.50 20.86
CA TYR A 238 20.07 14.29 20.73
C TYR A 238 21.34 13.44 20.96
N GLU A 239 21.39 12.69 22.06
CA GLU A 239 22.52 11.84 22.42
C GLU A 239 22.69 10.67 21.45
N GLN A 240 21.59 10.08 20.97
CA GLN A 240 21.64 9.04 19.94
C GLN A 240 22.21 9.59 18.63
N GLY A 241 21.84 10.81 18.23
CA GLY A 241 22.42 11.48 17.06
C GLY A 241 23.94 11.57 17.09
N LYS A 242 24.54 11.75 18.28
CA LYS A 242 25.99 11.78 18.50
C LYS A 242 26.66 10.41 18.51
N LYS A 243 25.89 9.35 18.74
CA LYS A 243 26.38 7.96 18.84
C LYS A 243 26.14 7.15 17.56
N ASN A 244 25.63 7.78 16.51
CA ASN A 244 25.41 7.12 15.24
C ASN A 244 26.74 6.55 14.70
N ASN A 245 26.67 5.30 14.27
CA ASN A 245 27.74 4.53 13.66
C ASN A 245 27.27 3.96 12.29
N PRO A 246 28.16 3.36 11.48
CA PRO A 246 27.80 2.85 10.17
C PRO A 246 26.62 1.87 10.15
N THR A 247 26.47 1.04 11.19
CA THR A 247 25.34 0.11 11.31
C THR A 247 24.02 0.85 11.54
N THR A 248 23.98 1.77 12.50
CA THR A 248 22.77 2.57 12.76
C THR A 248 22.41 3.48 11.58
N ASP A 249 23.41 3.98 10.85
CA ASP A 249 23.19 4.77 9.63
C ASP A 249 22.56 3.93 8.53
N THR A 250 23.09 2.73 8.30
CA THR A 250 22.55 1.78 7.32
C THR A 250 21.09 1.43 7.65
N ILE A 251 20.79 1.14 8.91
CA ILE A 251 19.42 0.83 9.35
C ILE A 251 18.49 2.03 9.13
N ALA A 252 18.93 3.24 9.51
CA ALA A 252 18.13 4.46 9.33
C ALA A 252 17.84 4.74 7.85
N ARG A 253 18.86 4.64 6.99
CA ARG A 253 18.71 4.87 5.54
C ARG A 253 17.85 3.81 4.85
N TYR A 254 17.91 2.56 5.31
CA TYR A 254 17.10 1.47 4.78
C TYR A 254 15.60 1.71 4.98
N TRP A 255 15.21 2.34 6.09
CA TRP A 255 13.81 2.63 6.44
C TRP A 255 13.37 4.07 6.21
N ASP A 256 14.22 4.93 5.62
CA ASP A 256 13.91 6.36 5.44
C ASP A 256 12.69 6.55 4.55
N ASP A 257 12.61 5.81 3.43
CA ASP A 257 11.45 5.74 2.51
C ASP A 257 10.76 7.09 2.26
N ASN A 258 11.56 8.16 2.22
CA ASN A 258 11.10 9.53 2.12
C ASN A 258 11.26 10.01 0.67
N PRO A 259 10.16 10.11 -0.11
CA PRO A 259 10.25 10.51 -1.51
C PRO A 259 10.60 12.00 -1.69
N PHE A 260 10.65 12.78 -0.61
CA PHE A 260 10.90 14.23 -0.62
C PHE A 260 12.33 14.62 -0.23
N VAL A 261 13.25 13.66 -0.08
CA VAL A 261 14.65 14.00 0.28
C VAL A 261 15.30 14.77 -0.86
N THR A 262 15.62 16.03 -0.61
CA THR A 262 16.34 16.88 -1.55
C THR A 262 17.82 16.97 -1.18
N THR A 263 18.68 16.82 -2.17
CA THR A 263 20.11 17.08 -2.03
C THR A 263 20.41 18.46 -2.61
N HIS A 264 21.11 19.28 -1.85
CA HIS A 264 21.56 20.62 -2.26
C HIS A 264 23.05 20.55 -2.61
N THR A 265 23.43 20.86 -3.85
CA THR A 265 24.83 20.94 -4.31
C THR A 265 25.06 22.26 -5.03
N GLY A 266 25.61 23.25 -4.31
CA GLY A 266 25.66 24.63 -4.80
C GLY A 266 24.25 25.23 -4.91
N HIS A 267 23.90 25.80 -6.08
CA HIS A 267 22.55 26.31 -6.37
C HIS A 267 21.59 25.23 -6.92
N LEU A 268 22.03 23.99 -7.04
CA LEU A 268 21.22 22.89 -7.56
C LEU A 268 20.58 22.12 -6.42
N THR A 269 19.26 22.05 -6.42
CA THR A 269 18.47 21.18 -5.55
C THR A 269 17.89 20.05 -6.41
N TYR A 270 18.16 18.79 -6.07
CA TYR A 270 17.57 17.63 -6.75
C TYR A 270 17.00 16.63 -5.75
N ALA A 271 15.85 16.03 -6.08
CA ALA A 271 15.20 15.03 -5.26
C ALA A 271 15.79 13.63 -5.51
N ASN A 272 16.15 12.92 -4.45
CA ASN A 272 16.53 11.51 -4.55
C ASN A 272 15.26 10.66 -4.71
N LYS A 273 15.16 9.92 -5.81
CA LYS A 273 14.02 9.01 -6.07
C LYS A 273 14.03 7.87 -5.06
N LYS A 274 13.12 7.93 -4.09
CA LYS A 274 12.92 6.89 -3.07
C LYS A 274 11.50 6.37 -3.11
N THR A 275 11.33 5.11 -2.73
CA THR A 275 10.00 4.53 -2.50
C THR A 275 9.35 5.18 -1.27
N THR A 276 8.06 4.92 -1.07
CA THR A 276 7.34 5.25 0.17
C THR A 276 7.34 4.04 1.10
N PRO A 277 7.06 4.20 2.41
CA PRO A 277 7.00 3.05 3.33
C PRO A 277 6.00 2.00 2.85
N VAL A 278 4.91 2.42 2.21
CA VAL A 278 3.92 1.51 1.63
C VAL A 278 4.54 0.67 0.52
N GLY A 279 5.28 1.30 -0.41
CA GLY A 279 5.96 0.58 -1.49
C GLY A 279 6.98 -0.43 -0.97
N HIS A 280 7.70 -0.08 0.10
CA HIS A 280 8.59 -1.02 0.79
C HIS A 280 7.83 -2.21 1.39
N TRP A 281 6.74 -1.97 2.12
CA TRP A 281 5.89 -3.06 2.66
C TRP A 281 5.26 -3.93 1.56
N MET A 282 4.90 -3.35 0.40
CA MET A 282 4.46 -4.15 -0.76
C MET A 282 5.60 -4.98 -1.35
N GLY A 283 6.84 -4.48 -1.34
CA GLY A 283 8.03 -5.26 -1.67
C GLY A 283 8.26 -6.44 -0.71
N ILE A 284 8.10 -6.22 0.61
CA ILE A 284 8.18 -7.29 1.61
C ILE A 284 7.07 -8.33 1.38
N ALA A 285 5.84 -7.88 1.12
CA ALA A 285 4.72 -8.79 0.80
C ALA A 285 5.03 -9.65 -0.43
N SER A 286 5.64 -9.05 -1.47
CA SER A 286 6.12 -9.77 -2.66
C SER A 286 7.13 -10.87 -2.30
N ILE A 287 8.13 -10.55 -1.48
CA ILE A 287 9.17 -11.50 -1.03
C ILE A 287 8.56 -12.65 -0.23
N VAL A 288 7.75 -12.33 0.79
CA VAL A 288 7.16 -13.33 1.69
C VAL A 288 6.19 -14.26 0.95
N THR A 289 5.54 -13.77 -0.09
CA THR A 289 4.57 -14.55 -0.88
C THR A 289 5.16 -15.15 -2.16
N ALA A 290 6.48 -15.09 -2.36
CA ALA A 290 7.12 -15.52 -3.60
C ALA A 290 6.73 -16.95 -4.03
N THR A 291 6.65 -17.87 -3.07
CA THR A 291 6.28 -19.29 -3.28
C THR A 291 4.80 -19.60 -3.00
N ALA A 292 4.00 -18.59 -2.64
CA ALA A 292 2.58 -18.76 -2.33
C ALA A 292 1.74 -18.96 -3.61
N SER A 293 0.56 -19.56 -3.44
CA SER A 293 -0.41 -19.66 -4.53
C SER A 293 -0.89 -18.27 -4.99
N PRO A 294 -1.30 -18.10 -6.27
CA PRO A 294 -1.77 -16.81 -6.79
C PRO A 294 -2.87 -16.16 -5.93
N LEU A 295 -3.83 -16.96 -5.46
CA LEU A 295 -4.91 -16.48 -4.59
C LEU A 295 -4.38 -16.00 -3.23
N LEU A 296 -3.49 -16.76 -2.58
CA LEU A 296 -2.95 -16.40 -1.27
C LEU A 296 -2.12 -15.11 -1.36
N LYS A 297 -1.36 -14.96 -2.45
CA LYS A 297 -0.62 -13.75 -2.79
C LYS A 297 -1.52 -12.55 -3.01
N ALA A 298 -2.56 -12.69 -3.83
CA ALA A 298 -3.55 -11.64 -4.04
C ALA A 298 -4.25 -11.23 -2.74
N LYS A 299 -4.58 -12.20 -1.89
CA LYS A 299 -5.11 -11.96 -0.54
C LYS A 299 -4.14 -11.15 0.32
N ALA A 300 -2.85 -11.53 0.34
CA ALA A 300 -1.84 -10.85 1.14
C ALA A 300 -1.64 -9.39 0.70
N PHE A 301 -1.57 -9.12 -0.61
CA PHE A 301 -1.48 -7.76 -1.13
C PHE A 301 -2.73 -6.94 -0.81
N ALA A 302 -3.92 -7.48 -1.04
CA ALA A 302 -5.19 -6.77 -0.81
C ALA A 302 -5.38 -6.40 0.66
N LEU A 303 -5.22 -7.36 1.57
CA LEU A 303 -5.41 -7.13 3.01
C LEU A 303 -4.33 -6.21 3.59
N SER A 304 -3.06 -6.44 3.25
CA SER A 304 -1.96 -5.60 3.76
C SER A 304 -2.10 -4.16 3.29
N SER A 305 -2.39 -3.94 2.00
CA SER A 305 -2.54 -2.57 1.48
C SER A 305 -3.79 -1.87 2.01
N ALA A 306 -4.91 -2.58 2.20
CA ALA A 306 -6.11 -2.02 2.82
C ALA A 306 -5.87 -1.62 4.28
N ALA A 307 -5.21 -2.48 5.07
CA ALA A 307 -4.86 -2.18 6.45
C ALA A 307 -3.88 -1.01 6.56
N ILE A 308 -2.88 -0.94 5.67
CA ILE A 308 -1.92 0.17 5.63
C ILE A 308 -2.64 1.49 5.28
N PHE A 309 -3.56 1.50 4.32
CA PHE A 309 -4.33 2.70 3.95
C PHE A 309 -5.09 3.29 5.14
N ASP A 310 -5.83 2.46 5.88
CA ASP A 310 -6.51 2.90 7.10
C ASP A 310 -5.54 3.29 8.21
N GLY A 311 -4.40 2.60 8.32
CA GLY A 311 -3.31 2.97 9.23
C GLY A 311 -2.75 4.36 8.94
N PHE A 312 -2.63 4.74 7.65
CA PHE A 312 -2.25 6.10 7.26
C PHE A 312 -3.32 7.12 7.64
N ILE A 313 -4.61 6.80 7.49
CA ILE A 313 -5.71 7.67 7.94
C ILE A 313 -5.62 7.91 9.45
N ALA A 314 -5.49 6.85 10.26
CA ALA A 314 -5.38 6.95 11.71
C ALA A 314 -4.12 7.70 12.17
N CYS A 315 -2.98 7.39 11.56
CA CYS A 315 -1.71 8.04 11.87
C CYS A 315 -1.76 9.54 11.55
N TRP A 316 -2.32 9.92 10.39
CA TRP A 316 -2.50 11.33 10.04
C TRP A 316 -3.50 12.03 10.96
N ALA A 317 -4.55 11.34 11.42
CA ALA A 317 -5.51 11.92 12.35
C ALA A 317 -4.84 12.35 13.66
N GLU A 318 -4.00 11.49 14.23
CA GLU A 318 -3.27 11.85 15.46
C GLU A 318 -2.20 12.93 15.20
N LYS A 319 -1.46 12.78 14.11
CA LYS A 319 -0.46 13.74 13.64
C LYS A 319 -0.99 15.19 13.60
N TYR A 320 -2.16 15.40 13.00
CA TYR A 320 -2.80 16.71 12.93
C TYR A 320 -3.64 17.07 14.17
N HIS A 321 -3.88 16.12 15.07
CA HIS A 321 -4.50 16.36 16.37
C HIS A 321 -3.51 16.93 17.39
N SER A 322 -2.42 16.20 17.70
CA SER A 322 -1.44 16.62 18.69
C SER A 322 -0.51 17.72 18.17
N ARG A 323 -0.21 17.70 16.85
CA ARG A 323 0.63 18.69 16.17
C ARG A 323 1.99 18.85 16.84
N THR A 324 2.63 17.75 17.27
CA THR A 324 3.87 17.82 18.06
C THR A 324 5.04 18.38 17.25
N ILE A 325 5.79 19.30 17.84
CA ILE A 325 7.05 19.83 17.28
C ILE A 325 8.08 18.72 17.02
N ARG A 326 8.94 18.93 16.02
CA ARG A 326 10.03 18.01 15.67
C ARG A 326 11.24 18.20 16.59
N PRO A 327 12.00 17.14 16.90
CA PRO A 327 13.22 17.26 17.70
C PRO A 327 14.24 18.27 17.16
N VAL A 328 14.41 18.34 15.82
CA VAL A 328 15.37 19.28 15.19
C VAL A 328 15.10 20.73 15.56
N SER A 329 13.84 21.17 15.55
CA SER A 329 13.48 22.54 15.93
C SER A 329 13.89 22.83 17.37
N VAL A 330 13.56 21.93 18.29
CA VAL A 330 13.80 22.16 19.72
C VAL A 330 15.27 22.05 20.05
N ILE A 331 15.98 21.03 19.56
CA ILE A 331 17.43 20.85 19.78
C ILE A 331 18.21 22.07 19.28
N ARG A 332 17.87 22.58 18.09
CA ARG A 332 18.51 23.78 17.53
C ARG A 332 18.22 25.03 18.37
N GLN A 333 17.03 25.15 18.94
CA GLN A 333 16.67 26.27 19.81
C GLN A 333 17.36 26.21 21.19
N VAL A 334 17.53 25.02 21.77
CA VAL A 334 17.87 24.89 23.20
C VAL A 334 19.28 24.38 23.49
N TRP A 335 19.90 23.59 22.60
CA TRP A 335 21.19 22.95 22.86
C TRP A 335 22.24 23.21 21.80
N GLU A 336 21.90 23.11 20.51
CA GLU A 336 22.90 23.14 19.44
C GLU A 336 22.30 23.68 18.12
N PRO A 337 22.44 24.99 17.83
CA PRO A 337 21.81 25.65 16.69
C PRO A 337 22.11 25.07 15.31
N GLU A 338 23.25 24.39 15.15
CA GLU A 338 23.69 23.76 13.90
C GLU A 338 23.41 22.25 13.85
N TRP A 339 22.75 21.68 14.87
CA TRP A 339 22.43 20.27 14.90
C TRP A 339 21.46 19.90 13.77
N ASN A 340 21.80 18.84 13.04
CA ASN A 340 20.95 18.26 12.01
C ASN A 340 20.75 16.77 12.27
N PRO A 341 19.52 16.25 12.11
CA PRO A 341 19.28 14.82 12.19
C PRO A 341 19.94 14.09 11.01
N LEU A 342 20.26 12.82 11.22
CA LEU A 342 20.84 11.97 10.15
C LEU A 342 19.93 11.88 8.91
N LEU A 343 18.64 11.73 9.14
CA LEU A 343 17.60 11.73 8.11
C LEU A 343 16.92 13.10 8.09
N GLN A 344 16.71 13.64 6.89
CA GLN A 344 15.97 14.90 6.74
C GLN A 344 14.55 14.74 7.31
N SER A 345 14.12 15.74 8.07
CA SER A 345 12.75 15.76 8.58
C SER A 345 11.79 15.92 7.41
N ASN A 346 10.94 14.92 7.17
CA ASN A 346 9.88 15.05 6.18
C ASN A 346 8.87 16.14 6.59
N GLY A 347 8.14 16.67 5.62
CA GLY A 347 7.21 17.79 5.76
C GLY A 347 5.97 17.56 6.66
N PHE A 348 6.03 16.64 7.62
CA PHE A 348 5.02 16.58 8.68
C PHE A 348 5.46 15.79 9.93
N GLY A 349 5.32 16.36 11.16
CA GLY A 349 5.24 15.80 12.54
C GLY A 349 5.84 14.43 12.90
N LYS A 350 6.36 14.23 14.13
CA LYS A 350 7.01 12.97 14.60
C LYS A 350 6.23 11.78 14.04
N LEU A 351 6.89 10.85 13.34
CA LEU A 351 6.28 9.53 13.13
C LEU A 351 5.93 9.09 14.55
N ILE A 352 4.64 9.01 14.86
CA ILE A 352 4.22 8.03 15.85
C ILE A 352 4.84 6.77 15.25
N GLY A 353 5.92 6.29 15.85
CA GLY A 353 6.53 5.05 15.40
C GLY A 353 5.37 4.09 15.24
N TYR A 354 5.33 3.38 14.11
CA TYR A 354 4.47 2.21 13.97
C TYR A 354 4.44 1.51 15.34
N PRO A 355 3.25 1.24 15.89
CA PRO A 355 3.10 0.94 17.32
C PRO A 355 4.21 -0.03 17.76
N PRO A 356 4.87 0.22 18.91
CA PRO A 356 6.05 -0.54 19.36
C PRO A 356 5.86 -2.07 19.38
N GLY A 357 4.63 -2.57 19.23
CA GLY A 357 4.33 -3.98 19.02
C GLY A 357 4.84 -4.60 17.71
N PHE A 358 5.21 -3.82 16.68
CA PHE A 358 5.72 -4.39 15.43
C PHE A 358 7.23 -4.74 15.46
N TYR A 359 7.99 -4.18 16.39
CA TYR A 359 9.44 -4.38 16.48
C TYR A 359 9.91 -5.05 17.79
N ARG A 360 8.98 -5.50 18.65
CA ARG A 360 9.33 -6.14 19.94
C ARG A 360 9.62 -7.63 19.88
N HIS A 361 9.55 -8.25 18.71
CA HIS A 361 9.82 -9.68 18.53
C HIS A 361 10.75 -9.92 17.34
N HIS A 362 11.95 -9.33 17.34
CA HIS A 362 13.13 -9.89 16.67
C HIS A 362 14.40 -9.47 17.39
#